data_AF-A0A6I2VXL5-F1
#
_entry.id   AF-A0A6I2VXL5-F1
#
_cell.length_a   1.000
_cell.length_b   1.000
_cell.length_c   1.000
_cell.angle_alpha   90.00
_cell.angle_beta   90.00
_cell.angle_gamma   90.00
#
_symmetry.space_group_name_H-M   'P 1'
#
loop_
_entity.id
_entity.type
_entity.pdbx_description
1 polymer ?
#
loop_
_entity_poly.entity_id
_entity_poly.type
_entity_poly.pdbx_seq_one_letter_code
_entity_poly.pdbx_strand_id
1 'polypeptide(L)' 'MLLNQFLILGAVLFCIGVYGVIARKNAVMVLMSIELILNSVNINLLAFSLRNGSVDGHTFALYVIAV' A
#
# COMPACT_ATOMS: atom_id res chain seq x y z
N MET A 1 2.47 -16.81 -10.60
CA MET A 1 2.52 -15.69 -11.56
C MET A 1 1.82 -14.43 -11.01
N LEU A 2 0.62 -14.55 -10.44
CA LEU A 2 -0.15 -13.43 -9.87
C LEU A 2 0.59 -12.60 -8.80
N LEU A 3 1.40 -13.24 -7.94
CA LEU A 3 2.11 -12.53 -6.87
C LEU A 3 2.99 -11.38 -7.37
N ASN A 4 3.82 -11.63 -8.39
CA ASN A 4 4.72 -10.60 -8.92
C ASN A 4 3.94 -9.42 -9.49
N GLN A 5 2.74 -9.66 -10.05
CA GLN A 5 1.89 -8.58 -10.56
C GLN A 5 1.37 -7.70 -9.43
N PHE A 6 0.94 -8.29 -8.31
CA PHE A 6 0.53 -7.52 -7.13
C PHE A 6 1.69 -6.76 -6.49
N LEU A 7 2.88 -7.36 -6.42
CA LEU A 7 4.08 -6.69 -5.89
C LEU A 7 4.52 -5.51 -6.75
N ILE A 8 4.49 -5.67 -8.08
CA ILE A 8 4.79 -4.59 -9.02
C ILE A 8 3.72 -3.49 -8.92
N LEU A 9 2.43 -3.85 -8.85
CA LEU A 9 1.34 -2.90 -8.66
C LEU A 9 1.52 -2.10 -7.36
N GLY A 10 1.80 -2.77 -6.24
CA GLY A 10 2.08 -2.14 -4.97
C GLY A 10 3.27 -1.19 -5.04
N ALA A 11 4.37 -1.60 -5.67
CA ALA A 11 5.54 -0.75 -5.86
C ALA A 11 5.24 0.51 -6.70
N VAL A 12 4.48 0.38 -7.79
CA VAL A 12 4.08 1.52 -8.64
C VAL A 12 3.21 2.50 -7.86
N LEU A 13 2.20 2.01 -7.15
CA LEU A 13 1.33 2.85 -6.32
C LEU A 13 2.12 3.54 -5.20
N PHE A 14 3.04 2.84 -4.54
CA PHE A 14 3.91 3.42 -3.53
C PHE A 14 4.74 4.59 -4.10
N CYS A 15 5.37 4.39 -5.26
CA CYS A 15 6.14 5.45 -5.94
C CYS A 15 5.28 6.66 -6.31
N ILE A 16 4.04 6.44 -6.79
CA ILE A 16 3.10 7.52 -7.10
C ILE A 16 2.72 8.29 -5.83
N GLY A 17 2.48 7.59 -4.73
CA GLY A 17 2.18 8.20 -3.44
C GLY A 17 3.35 9.02 -2.90
N VAL A 18 4.58 8.49 -2.95
CA VAL A 18 5.79 9.22 -2.55
C VAL A 18 5.99 10.47 -3.41
N TYR A 19 5.83 10.35 -4.72
CA TYR A 19 5.86 11.51 -5.62
C TYR A 19 4.77 12.53 -5.26
N GLY A 20 3.56 12.08 -4.94
CA GLY A 20 2.46 12.92 -4.48
C GLY A 20 2.79 13.68 -3.20
N VAL A 21 3.43 13.05 -2.21
CA VAL A 21 3.85 13.71 -0.96
C VAL A 21 4.83 14.85 -1.23
N ILE A 22 5.79 14.66 -2.15
CA ILE A 22 6.84 15.66 -2.45
C ILE A 22 6.31 16.78 -3.36
N ALA A 23 5.48 16.44 -4.36
CA ALA A 23 5.05 17.40 -5.38
C ALA A 23 3.91 18.32 -4.94
N ARG A 24 3.12 17.92 -3.93
CA ARG A 24 1.91 18.64 -3.55
C ARG A 24 2.18 19.66 -2.45
N LYS A 25 1.73 20.89 -2.69
CA LYS A 25 1.80 22.00 -1.71
C LYS A 25 0.58 22.08 -0.78
N ASN A 26 -0.51 21.40 -1.12
CA ASN A 26 -1.74 21.40 -0.32
C ASN A 26 -1.71 20.24 0.68
N ALA A 27 -1.91 20.55 1.96
CA ALA A 27 -1.95 19.58 3.04
C ALA A 27 -2.95 18.43 2.76
N VAL A 28 -4.13 18.73 2.21
CA VAL A 28 -5.14 17.71 1.88
C VAL A 28 -4.64 16.74 0.81
N MET A 29 -3.94 17.25 -0.21
CA MET A 29 -3.38 16.39 -1.26
C MET A 29 -2.19 15.56 -0.77
N VAL A 30 -1.43 16.08 0.20
CA VAL A 30 -0.37 15.32 0.86
C VAL A 30 -0.98 14.17 1.68
N LEU A 31 -2.03 14.43 2.46
CA LEU A 31 -2.74 13.37 3.20
C LEU A 31 -3.30 12.30 2.27
N MET A 32 -3.93 12.69 1.16
CA MET A 32 -4.41 11.73 0.16
C MET A 32 -3.29 10.89 -0.47
N SER A 33 -2.09 11.46 -0.58
CA SER A 33 -0.91 10.72 -1.07
C SER A 33 -0.38 9.74 -0.02
N ILE A 34 -0.47 10.07 1.27
CA ILE A 34 -0.14 9.19 2.39
C ILE A 34 -1.12 8.01 2.44
N GLU A 35 -2.42 8.24 2.30
CA GLU A 35 -3.44 7.19 2.19
C GLU A 35 -3.14 6.21 1.06
N LEU A 36 -2.69 6.73 -0.10
CA LEU A 36 -2.31 5.91 -1.24
C LEU A 36 -1.05 5.08 -0.96
N ILE A 37 -0.06 5.63 -0.24
CA ILE A 37 1.11 4.89 0.25
C ILE A 37 0.66 3.74 1.16
N LEU A 38 -0.19 4.01 2.15
CA LEU A 38 -0.66 2.98 3.10
C LEU A 38 -1.42 1.86 2.39
N ASN A 39 -2.28 2.20 1.42
CA ASN A 39 -2.98 1.21 0.61
C ASN A 39 -2.04 0.33 -0.24
N SER A 40 -0.98 0.91 -0.79
CA SER A 40 0.01 0.15 -1.55
C SER A 40 0.76 -0.89 -0.70
N VAL A 41 1.04 -0.56 0.57
CA VAL A 41 1.64 -1.47 1.55
C VAL A 41 0.67 -2.60 1.90
N ASN A 42 -0.62 -2.31 2.08
CA ASN A 42 -1.64 -3.31 2.34
C ASN A 42 -1.76 -4.35 1.20
N ILE A 43 -1.69 -3.91 -0.05
CA ILE A 43 -1.69 -4.82 -1.22
C ILE A 43 -0.51 -5.79 -1.14
N ASN A 44 0.69 -5.30 -0.83
CA ASN A 44 1.88 -6.15 -0.69
C ASN A 44 1.75 -7.15 0.45
N LEU A 45 1.23 -6.72 1.60
CA LEU A 45 1.02 -7.58 2.76
C LEU A 45 0.02 -8.70 2.48
N LEU A 46 -1.12 -8.37 1.88
CA LEU A 46 -2.14 -9.34 1.48
C LEU A 46 -1.59 -10.32 0.43
N ALA A 47 -0.80 -9.84 -0.53
CA ALA A 47 -0.16 -10.68 -1.54
C ALA A 47 0.80 -11.71 -0.89
N PHE A 48 1.60 -11.30 0.10
CA PHE A 48 2.45 -12.22 0.86
C PHE A 48 1.66 -13.18 1.74
N SER A 49 0.59 -12.70 2.39
CA SER A 49 -0.33 -13.52 3.19
C SER A 49 -0.90 -14.66 2.34
N LEU A 50 -1.37 -14.34 1.13
CA LEU A 50 -1.94 -15.30 0.19
C LEU A 50 -0.91 -16.33 -0.28
N ARG A 51 0.35 -15.92 -0.49
CA ARG A 51 1.44 -16.82 -0.88
C ARG A 51 1.83 -17.79 0.23
N ASN A 52 1.94 -17.28 1.44
CA ASN A 52 2.41 -18.03 2.60
C ASN A 52 1.29 -18.84 3.27
N GLY A 53 0.03 -18.63 2.88
CA GLY A 53 -1.13 -19.26 3.51
C GLY A 53 -1.34 -18.82 4.97
N SER A 54 -0.72 -17.71 5.37
CA SER A 54 -0.88 -17.15 6.72
C SER A 54 -1.95 -16.06 6.73
N VAL A 55 -2.52 -15.81 7.90
CA VAL A 55 -3.55 -14.78 8.12
C VAL A 55 -2.94 -13.45 8.60
N ASP A 56 -1.64 -13.43 8.89
CA ASP A 56 -0.95 -12.30 9.51
C ASP A 56 -0.95 -11.04 8.63
N GLY A 57 -0.88 -11.21 7.30
CA GLY A 57 -0.96 -10.07 6.38
C GLY A 57 -2.36 -9.46 6.32
N HIS A 58 -3.41 -10.26 6.58
CA HIS A 58 -4.79 -9.76 6.64
C HIS A 58 -5.04 -8.98 7.92
N THR A 59 -4.58 -9.48 9.06
CA THR A 59 -4.73 -8.78 10.35
C THR A 59 -3.96 -7.47 10.37
N PHE A 60 -2.73 -7.44 9.87
CA PHE A 60 -1.95 -6.20 9.77
C PHE A 60 -2.60 -5.17 8.84
N ALA A 61 -3.15 -5.61 7.69
CA ALA A 61 -3.84 -4.69 6.78
C ALA A 61 -5.04 -4.00 7.43
N LEU A 62 -5.78 -4.70 8.30
CA LEU A 62 -6.89 -4.10 9.06
C LEU A 62 -6.40 -3.05 10.05
N TYR A 63 -5.26 -3.27 10.72
CA TYR A 63 -4.67 -2.26 11.59
C TYR A 63 -4.21 -1.01 10.82
N VAL A 64 -3.66 -1.19 9.62
CA VAL A 64 -3.28 -0.05 8.76
C VAL A 64 -4.49 0.75 8.30
N ILE A 65 -5.63 0.11 8.06
CA ILE A 65 -6.88 0.80 7.70
C ILE A 65 -7.53 1.49 8.91
N ALA A 66 -7.37 0.92 10.10
CA ALA A 66 -7.97 1.45 11.33
C ALA A 66 -7.27 2.71 11.86
N VAL A 67 -5.99 2.91 11.49
CA VAL A 67 -5.16 4.07 11.86
C VAL A 67 -5.32 5.16 10.81
#